data_AF-A0A4Y2FQ27-F1
#
_entry.id   AF-A0A4Y2FQ27-F1
#
_cell.length_a   1.000
_cell.length_b   1.000
_cell.length_c   1.000
_cell.angle_alpha   90.00
_cell.angle_beta   90.00
_cell.angle_gamma   90.00
#
_symmetry.space_group_name_H-M   'P 1'
#
loop_
_entity.id
_entity.type
_entity.pdbx_description
1 polymer ?
#
loop_
_entity_poly.entity_id
_entity_poly.type
_entity_poly.pdbx_seq_one_letter_code
_entity_poly.pdbx_strand_id
1 'polypeptide(L)'
;MDSFSEETYVKIEDEAIPSTSTNDINPVQKNRKRKQRREELSFKPYILRVKKIKTPDLKLSSNALEDLDNLISDVYQMYCSDLKRLTGLAKKKTLSTKEVETATKLCIPGKRKDNAMKFGRDCVNFQDLDLKQNPMKSE
;
A
#
# COMPACT_ATOMS: atom_id res chain seq x y z
N MET A 1 12.35 -24.52 10.68
CA MET A 1 11.36 -23.74 11.46
C MET A 1 11.95 -22.35 11.59
N ASP A 2 11.76 -21.51 10.58
CA ASP A 2 12.30 -20.15 10.60
C ASP A 2 11.31 -19.25 11.33
N SER A 3 11.76 -18.77 12.48
CA SER A 3 11.12 -17.78 13.33
C SER A 3 10.82 -16.52 12.53
N PHE A 4 9.56 -16.37 12.10
CA PHE A 4 9.01 -15.10 11.66
C PHE A 4 8.84 -14.26 12.93
N SER A 5 9.84 -13.45 13.24
CA SER A 5 9.85 -12.58 14.43
C SER A 5 8.67 -11.61 14.41
N GLU A 6 8.08 -11.48 15.59
CA GLU A 6 6.90 -10.68 15.91
C GLU A 6 7.04 -9.21 15.46
N GLU A 7 5.97 -8.72 14.83
CA GLU A 7 5.46 -7.35 14.94
C GLU A 7 6.47 -6.20 15.02
N THR A 8 7.14 -5.91 13.90
CA THR A 8 7.73 -4.58 13.70
C THR A 8 6.66 -3.60 13.21
N TYR A 9 5.80 -3.10 14.12
CA TYR A 9 5.00 -1.91 13.85
C TYR A 9 5.92 -0.69 14.04
N VAL A 10 6.51 -0.23 12.94
CA VAL A 10 7.39 0.95 12.95
C VAL A 10 6.54 2.17 12.61
N LYS A 11 6.55 3.19 13.47
CA LYS A 11 6.03 4.51 13.12
C LYS A 11 6.77 5.00 11.88
N ILE A 12 6.07 5.04 10.75
CA ILE A 12 6.64 5.53 9.50
C ILE A 12 6.70 7.04 9.64
N GLU A 13 7.89 7.59 9.87
CA GLU A 13 8.13 9.01 9.69
C GLU A 13 7.93 9.33 8.20
N ASP A 14 7.18 10.40 7.91
CA ASP A 14 6.90 10.91 6.56
C ASP A 14 8.15 11.55 5.94
N GLU A 15 9.25 10.81 5.88
CA GLU A 15 10.43 11.19 5.12
C GLU A 15 10.09 11.13 3.63
N ALA A 16 10.27 12.27 2.95
CA ALA A 16 10.03 12.41 1.52
C ALA A 16 10.97 11.46 0.76
N ILE A 17 10.40 10.41 0.14
CA ILE A 17 11.18 9.51 -0.70
C ILE A 17 11.48 10.27 -2.00
N PRO A 18 12.75 10.48 -2.37
CA PRO A 18 13.07 11.09 -3.65
C PRO A 18 12.45 10.24 -4.75
N SER A 19 11.70 10.87 -5.66
CA SER A 19 11.06 10.21 -6.80
C SER A 19 12.09 9.35 -7.52
N THR A 20 11.99 8.03 -7.35
CA THR A 20 12.77 7.06 -8.13
C THR A 20 12.11 6.90 -9.50
N SER A 21 11.97 8.02 -10.21
CA SER A 21 11.96 7.98 -11.66
C SER A 21 13.33 7.50 -12.06
N THR A 22 13.46 6.20 -12.37
CA THR A 22 14.55 5.68 -13.18
C THR A 22 14.46 6.33 -14.56
N ASN A 23 14.88 7.58 -14.66
CA ASN A 23 15.24 8.23 -15.91
C ASN A 23 16.58 8.91 -15.64
N ASP A 24 17.61 8.35 -16.28
CA ASP A 24 18.81 9.05 -16.69
C ASP A 24 19.81 9.46 -15.59
N ILE A 25 20.74 8.54 -15.28
CA ILE A 25 22.12 8.93 -14.99
C ILE A 25 22.72 9.44 -16.31
N ASN A 26 22.38 10.67 -16.69
CA ASN A 26 23.08 11.45 -17.70
C ASN A 26 22.76 12.93 -17.45
N PRO A 27 23.73 13.76 -17.03
CA PRO A 27 23.52 15.19 -16.88
C PRO A 27 23.57 15.84 -18.26
N VAL A 28 22.54 15.63 -19.07
CA VAL A 28 22.34 16.44 -20.29
C VAL A 28 21.00 17.14 -20.15
N GLN A 29 21.11 18.44 -19.87
CA GLN A 29 20.03 19.41 -19.91
C GLN A 29 19.18 19.20 -21.17
N LYS A 30 17.96 18.68 -20.99
CA LYS A 30 16.95 18.75 -22.03
C LYS A 30 15.66 19.27 -21.42
N ASN A 31 15.41 20.55 -21.68
CA ASN A 31 14.13 21.24 -21.54
C ASN A 31 13.00 20.37 -22.09
N ARG A 32 12.40 19.53 -21.24
CA ARG A 32 11.15 18.84 -21.53
C ARG A 32 10.06 19.64 -20.85
N LYS A 33 9.33 20.41 -21.67
CA LYS A 33 8.05 21.04 -21.32
C LYS A 33 7.28 20.05 -20.45
N ARG A 34 6.91 20.45 -19.22
CA ARG A 34 6.10 19.66 -18.28
C ARG A 34 4.74 19.40 -18.91
N LYS A 35 4.66 18.40 -19.79
CA LYS A 35 3.41 17.72 -20.10
C LYS A 35 2.94 17.22 -18.74
N GLN A 36 1.80 17.68 -18.26
CA GLN A 36 1.14 17.08 -17.09
C GLN A 36 0.99 15.60 -17.41
N ARG A 37 1.98 14.82 -16.99
CA ARG A 37 1.95 13.38 -17.08
C ARG A 37 0.87 13.02 -16.08
N ARG A 38 -0.22 12.41 -16.53
CA ARG A 38 -1.12 11.71 -15.62
C ARG A 38 -0.21 10.90 -14.72
N GLU A 39 -0.15 11.24 -13.45
CA GLU A 39 0.56 10.41 -12.48
C GLU A 39 -0.23 9.11 -12.45
N GLU A 40 0.24 8.13 -13.22
CA GLU A 40 -0.21 6.76 -13.07
C GLU A 40 0.04 6.41 -11.61
N LEU A 41 -1.03 6.04 -10.90
CA LEU A 41 -0.97 5.65 -9.50
C LEU A 41 0.00 4.46 -9.41
N SER A 42 1.19 4.70 -8.86
CA SER A 42 2.25 3.70 -8.76
C SER A 42 2.54 3.43 -7.29
N PHE A 43 2.66 2.15 -6.96
CA PHE A 43 2.99 1.65 -5.63
C PHE A 43 4.50 1.56 -5.40
N LYS A 44 5.34 1.86 -6.41
CA LYS A 44 6.81 1.79 -6.35
C LYS A 44 7.43 2.43 -5.09
N PRO A 45 7.04 3.65 -4.65
CA PRO A 45 7.58 4.25 -3.43
C PRO A 45 7.32 3.41 -2.17
N TYR A 46 6.13 2.82 -2.06
CA TYR A 46 5.74 2.00 -0.91
C TYR A 46 6.43 0.64 -0.91
N ILE A 47 6.59 0.03 -2.09
CA ILE A 47 7.36 -1.22 -2.25
C ILE A 47 8.79 -1.01 -1.73
N LEU A 48 9.44 0.08 -2.14
CA LEU A 48 10.79 0.42 -1.68
C LEU A 48 10.86 0.71 -0.18
N ARG A 49 9.85 1.37 0.40
CA ARG A 49 9.76 1.62 1.85
C ARG A 49 9.65 0.32 2.64
N VAL A 50 8.77 -0.59 2.24
CA VAL A 50 8.62 -1.91 2.89
C VAL A 50 9.89 -2.74 2.76
N LYS A 51 10.50 -2.74 1.57
CA LYS A 51 11.76 -3.44 1.30
C LYS A 51 12.88 -2.98 2.22
N LYS A 52 13.01 -1.66 2.45
CA LYS A 52 14.00 -1.11 3.40
C LYS A 52 13.79 -1.61 4.84
N ILE A 53 12.53 -1.70 5.29
CA ILE A 53 12.20 -2.10 6.66
C ILE A 53 12.39 -3.61 6.87
N LYS A 54 11.97 -4.44 5.90
CA LYS A 54 11.96 -5.90 6.08
C LYS A 54 13.25 -6.59 5.70
N THR A 55 13.88 -6.17 4.60
CA THR A 55 15.07 -6.83 4.05
C THR A 55 15.99 -5.78 3.40
N PRO A 56 16.76 -5.03 4.21
CA PRO A 56 17.59 -3.93 3.70
C PRO A 56 18.63 -4.41 2.66
N ASP A 57 19.13 -5.62 2.83
CA ASP A 57 20.19 -6.21 1.99
C ASP A 57 19.71 -6.69 0.61
N LEU A 58 18.39 -6.86 0.44
CA LEU A 58 17.81 -7.27 -0.84
C LEU A 58 18.09 -6.20 -1.91
N LYS A 59 18.31 -6.59 -3.17
CA LYS A 59 18.38 -5.64 -4.29
C LYS A 59 17.25 -5.96 -5.26
N LEU A 60 16.43 -4.95 -5.57
CA LEU A 60 15.36 -5.04 -6.57
C LEU A 60 15.85 -4.39 -7.87
N SER A 61 15.73 -5.11 -8.98
CA SER A 61 15.95 -4.53 -10.32
C SER A 61 14.77 -3.64 -10.71
N SER A 62 14.96 -2.79 -11.73
CA SER A 62 13.87 -1.96 -12.28
C SER A 62 12.69 -2.79 -12.76
N ASN A 63 12.99 -3.91 -13.45
CA ASN A 63 11.96 -4.79 -13.99
C ASN A 63 11.22 -5.52 -12.86
N ALA A 64 11.92 -6.02 -11.85
CA ALA A 64 11.27 -6.65 -10.69
C ALA A 64 10.39 -5.64 -9.92
N LEU A 65 10.81 -4.38 -9.85
CA LEU A 65 10.00 -3.33 -9.23
C LEU A 65 8.73 -3.01 -10.05
N GLU A 66 8.82 -3.06 -11.38
CA GLU A 66 7.67 -2.91 -12.28
C GLU A 66 6.69 -4.09 -12.17
N ASP A 67 7.20 -5.31 -12.15
CA ASP A 67 6.39 -6.52 -11.97
C ASP A 67 5.65 -6.50 -10.63
N LEU A 68 6.31 -6.04 -9.55
CA LEU A 68 5.67 -5.88 -8.24
C LEU A 68 4.60 -4.78 -8.23
N ASP A 69 4.83 -3.68 -8.94
CA ASP A 69 3.86 -2.58 -9.06
C ASP A 69 2.57 -3.04 -9.77
N ASN A 70 2.75 -3.78 -10.88
CA ASN A 70 1.64 -4.39 -11.62
C ASN A 70 0.90 -5.43 -10.77
N LEU A 71 1.63 -6.29 -10.06
CA LEU A 71 1.03 -7.28 -9.17
C LEU A 71 0.12 -6.65 -8.11
N ILE A 72 0.57 -5.56 -7.47
CA ILE A 72 -0.24 -4.86 -6.46
C ILE A 72 -1.45 -4.20 -7.13
N SER A 73 -1.26 -3.62 -8.31
CA SER A 73 -2.35 -3.02 -9.08
C SER A 73 -3.43 -4.04 -9.45
N ASP A 74 -3.05 -5.25 -9.86
CA ASP A 74 -3.98 -6.33 -10.19
C ASP A 74 -4.76 -6.79 -8.94
N VAL A 75 -4.08 -6.94 -7.81
CA VAL A 75 -4.74 -7.25 -6.52
C VAL A 75 -5.69 -6.13 -6.12
N TYR A 76 -5.30 -4.87 -6.28
CA TYR A 76 -6.16 -3.72 -5.98
C TYR A 76 -7.43 -3.73 -6.84
N GLN A 77 -7.31 -3.99 -8.14
CA GLN A 77 -8.47 -4.10 -9.02
C GLN A 77 -9.40 -5.26 -8.63
N MET A 78 -8.83 -6.40 -8.24
CA MET A 78 -9.59 -7.52 -7.70
C MET A 78 -10.39 -7.11 -6.45
N TYR A 79 -9.76 -6.39 -5.51
CA TYR A 79 -10.43 -5.84 -4.34
C TYR A 79 -11.55 -4.86 -4.71
N CYS A 80 -11.30 -3.91 -5.61
CA CYS A 80 -12.32 -2.96 -6.06
C CYS A 80 -13.55 -3.65 -6.65
N SER A 81 -13.33 -4.72 -7.43
CA SER A 81 -14.41 -5.53 -8.01
C SER A 81 -15.27 -6.19 -6.91
N ASP A 82 -14.64 -6.84 -5.94
CA ASP A 82 -15.36 -7.49 -4.84
C ASP A 82 -16.05 -6.50 -3.90
N LEU A 83 -15.42 -5.36 -3.59
CA LEU A 83 -16.03 -4.30 -2.78
C LEU A 83 -17.26 -3.70 -3.46
N LYS A 84 -17.20 -3.50 -4.79
CA LYS A 84 -18.35 -3.05 -5.58
C LYS A 84 -19.49 -4.07 -5.51
N ARG A 85 -19.18 -5.36 -5.63
CA ARG A 85 -20.17 -6.45 -5.52
C ARG A 85 -20.79 -6.50 -4.13
N LEU A 86 -20.00 -6.46 -3.07
CA LEU A 86 -20.47 -6.50 -1.67
C LEU A 86 -21.34 -5.28 -1.33
N THR A 87 -20.91 -4.09 -1.73
CA THR A 87 -21.67 -2.84 -1.54
C THR A 87 -23.00 -2.88 -2.29
N GLY A 88 -22.99 -3.42 -3.51
CA GLY A 88 -24.20 -3.64 -4.33
C GLY A 88 -25.19 -4.62 -3.68
N LEU A 89 -24.70 -5.74 -3.12
CA LEU A 89 -25.52 -6.72 -2.40
C LEU A 89 -26.12 -6.14 -1.11
N ALA A 90 -25.33 -5.34 -0.39
CA ALA A 90 -25.78 -4.67 0.83
C ALA A 90 -26.73 -3.48 0.57
N LYS A 91 -26.87 -3.04 -0.70
CA LYS A 91 -27.63 -1.84 -1.11
C LYS A 91 -27.20 -0.57 -0.38
N LYS A 92 -25.92 -0.48 0.01
CA LYS A 92 -25.35 0.70 0.66
C LYS A 92 -24.61 1.54 -0.38
N LYS A 93 -24.47 2.83 -0.10
CA LYS A 93 -23.65 3.76 -0.90
C LYS A 93 -22.27 4.02 -0.29
N THR A 94 -22.06 3.56 0.95
CA THR A 94 -20.85 3.80 1.73
C THR A 94 -20.17 2.48 2.03
N LEU A 95 -18.85 2.43 1.82
CA LEU A 95 -18.02 1.30 2.19
C LEU A 95 -17.63 1.38 3.67
N SER A 96 -17.83 0.29 4.40
CA SER A 96 -17.49 0.08 5.80
C SER A 96 -16.35 -0.91 5.93
N THR A 97 -15.69 -0.92 7.09
CA THR A 97 -14.66 -1.90 7.46
C THR A 97 -15.16 -3.35 7.29
N LYS A 98 -16.45 -3.61 7.50
CA LYS A 98 -17.07 -4.94 7.31
C LYS A 98 -16.99 -5.43 5.86
N GLU A 99 -17.22 -4.55 4.86
CA GLU A 99 -17.10 -4.95 3.46
C GLU A 99 -15.63 -5.19 3.08
N VAL A 100 -14.70 -4.37 3.58
CA VAL A 100 -13.25 -4.56 3.37
C VAL A 100 -12.73 -5.87 3.98
N GLU A 101 -13.16 -6.18 5.20
CA GLU A 101 -12.87 -7.45 5.86
C GLU A 101 -13.42 -8.64 5.07
N THR A 102 -14.65 -8.53 4.57
CA THR A 102 -15.28 -9.60 3.80
C THR A 102 -14.60 -9.80 2.45
N ALA A 103 -14.26 -8.72 1.74
CA ALA A 103 -13.47 -8.79 0.51
C ALA A 103 -12.11 -9.44 0.76
N THR A 104 -11.43 -9.11 1.86
CA THR A 104 -10.14 -9.72 2.21
C THR A 104 -10.24 -11.24 2.39
N LYS A 105 -11.34 -11.73 2.98
CA LYS A 105 -11.60 -13.17 3.13
C LYS A 105 -11.85 -13.88 1.80
N LEU A 106 -12.31 -13.15 0.78
CA LEU A 106 -12.56 -13.67 -0.57
C LEU A 106 -11.29 -13.63 -1.43
N CYS A 107 -10.55 -12.51 -1.37
CA CYS A 107 -9.35 -12.26 -2.17
C CYS A 107 -8.13 -13.08 -1.74
N ILE A 108 -7.96 -13.34 -0.43
CA ILE A 108 -6.76 -13.97 0.11
C ILE A 108 -7.06 -15.38 0.62
N PRO A 109 -6.48 -16.43 -0.01
CA PRO A 109 -6.69 -17.81 0.43
C PRO A 109 -5.78 -18.24 1.59
N GLY A 110 -6.28 -19.21 2.37
CA GLY A 110 -5.52 -19.92 3.40
C GLY A 110 -5.19 -19.07 4.63
N LYS A 111 -4.10 -19.42 5.33
CA LYS A 111 -3.65 -18.78 6.58
C LYS A 111 -3.23 -17.31 6.41
N ARG A 112 -2.92 -16.88 5.17
CA ARG A 112 -2.55 -15.49 4.86
C ARG A 112 -3.69 -14.50 5.13
N LYS A 113 -4.93 -14.97 4.97
CA LYS A 113 -6.16 -14.24 5.30
C LYS A 113 -6.14 -13.73 6.74
N ASP A 114 -5.78 -14.60 7.68
CA ASP A 114 -5.88 -14.30 9.11
C ASP A 114 -4.86 -13.23 9.51
N ASN A 115 -3.64 -13.31 8.97
CA ASN A 115 -2.62 -12.28 9.14
C ASN A 115 -3.06 -10.95 8.52
N ALA A 116 -3.57 -10.95 7.28
CA ALA A 116 -4.04 -9.73 6.62
C ALA A 116 -5.16 -9.04 7.40
N MET A 117 -6.11 -9.83 7.91
CA MET A 117 -7.20 -9.35 8.76
C MET A 117 -6.70 -8.78 10.09
N LYS A 118 -5.71 -9.43 10.73
CA LYS A 118 -5.10 -8.93 11.96
C LYS A 118 -4.44 -7.57 11.72
N PHE A 119 -3.55 -7.48 10.73
CA PHE A 119 -2.88 -6.22 10.40
C PHE A 119 -3.86 -5.10 10.04
N GLY A 120 -4.92 -5.42 9.28
CA GLY A 120 -5.95 -4.43 8.92
C GLY A 120 -6.66 -3.85 10.15
N ARG A 121 -7.04 -4.70 11.12
CA ARG A 121 -7.70 -4.25 12.36
C ARG A 121 -6.76 -3.44 13.25
N ASP A 122 -5.52 -3.90 13.37
CA ASP A 122 -4.51 -3.20 14.16
C ASP A 122 -4.32 -1.78 13.62
N CYS A 123 -4.19 -1.61 12.30
CA CYS A 123 -4.08 -0.28 11.66
C CYS A 123 -5.28 0.63 11.93
N VAL A 124 -6.52 0.11 11.87
CA VAL A 124 -7.73 0.89 12.17
C VAL A 124 -7.71 1.35 13.63
N ASN A 125 -7.35 0.45 14.55
CA ASN A 125 -7.25 0.79 15.96
C ASN A 125 -6.18 1.84 16.25
N PHE A 126 -5.02 1.76 15.58
CA PHE A 126 -3.97 2.78 15.72
C PHE A 126 -4.43 4.14 15.22
N GLN A 127 -5.14 4.19 14.09
CA GLN A 127 -5.71 5.44 13.59
C GLN A 127 -6.72 6.04 14.58
N ASP A 128 -7.59 5.22 15.16
CA ASP A 128 -8.56 5.65 16.17
C ASP A 128 -7.87 6.15 17.46
N LEU A 129 -6.73 5.57 17.82
CA LEU A 129 -5.94 6.00 18.98
C LEU A 129 -5.18 7.31 18.72
N ASP A 130 -4.59 7.46 17.53
CA ASP A 130 -3.88 8.68 17.13
C ASP A 130 -4.84 9.89 17.10
N LEU A 131 -6.08 9.69 16.63
CA LEU A 131 -7.14 10.71 16.65
C LEU A 131 -7.53 11.12 18.09
N LYS A 132 -7.53 10.17 19.04
CA LYS A 132 -7.83 10.46 20.45
C LYS A 132 -6.68 11.17 21.17
N GLN A 133 -5.44 10.90 20.77
CA GLN A 133 -4.25 11.50 21.38
C GLN A 133 -3.92 12.89 20.81
N ASN A 134 -4.32 13.21 19.58
CA ASN A 134 -4.08 14.51 18.94
C ASN A 134 -5.36 15.11 18.32
N PRO A 135 -6.33 15.58 19.12
CA PRO A 135 -7.59 16.12 18.60
C PRO A 135 -7.48 17.46 17.85
N MET A 136 -6.29 18.10 17.79
CA MET A 136 -6.11 19.50 17.37
C MET A 136 -5.08 19.68 16.22
N LYS A 137 -5.07 18.79 15.22
CA LYS A 137 -4.34 19.00 13.94
C LYS A 137 -5.29 19.15 12.75
N SER A 138 -6.41 19.82 12.96
CA SER A 138 -7.37 20.16 11.91
C SER A 138 -7.79 21.62 12.01
N GLU A 139 -6.85 22.53 11.72
CA GLU A 139 -7.11 23.84 11.13
C GLU A 139 -6.04 24.13 10.07
#